data_AF-A0A2X2VLJ2-F1
#
_entry.id   AF-A0A2X2VLJ2-F1
#
_cell.length_a   1.000
_cell.length_b   1.000
_cell.length_c   1.000
_cell.angle_alpha   90.00
_cell.angle_beta   90.00
_cell.angle_gamma   90.00
#
_symmetry.space_group_name_H-M   'P 1'
#
loop_
_entity.id
_entity.type
_entity.pdbx_description
1 polymer ?
#
loop_
_entity_poly.entity_id
_entity_poly.type
_entity_poly.pdbx_seq_one_letter_code
_entity_poly.pdbx_strand_id
1 'polypeptide(L)'
;MNYILLCSTKQMSAWCSYHSFEGAAAFLRRHAQEEMTHMQRLFDYLTDTGSLPCINTISSPAAEYASLDELFRATYEHEQLITQKINELAHAAMTNQGLSDIQLPAMVCR
;
A
#
# COMPACT_ATOMS: atom_id res chain seq x y z
N MET A 1 -3.67 1.56 -6.97
CA MET A 1 -2.77 1.13 -5.87
C MET A 1 -2.32 2.39 -5.14
N ASN A 2 -2.57 2.45 -3.84
CA ASN A 2 -2.68 3.71 -3.13
C ASN A 2 -1.33 4.20 -2.62
N TYR A 3 -0.82 5.26 -3.25
CA TYR A 3 0.23 6.13 -2.71
C TYR A 3 0.00 6.56 -1.25
N ILE A 4 -1.26 6.58 -0.82
CA ILE A 4 -1.67 6.83 0.55
C ILE A 4 -0.94 5.89 1.51
N LEU A 5 -0.81 4.60 1.21
CA LEU A 5 -0.23 3.62 2.14
C LEU A 5 1.26 3.88 2.39
N LEU A 6 2.02 4.20 1.33
CA LEU A 6 3.43 4.55 1.44
C LEU A 6 3.64 5.83 2.27
N CYS A 7 2.89 6.88 1.96
CA CYS A 7 3.00 8.16 2.67
C CYS A 7 2.56 8.01 4.14
N SER A 8 1.51 7.23 4.39
CA SER A 8 0.98 6.94 5.73
C SER A 8 1.99 6.16 6.57
N THR A 9 2.51 5.05 6.06
CA THR A 9 3.46 4.18 6.80
C THR A 9 4.77 4.89 7.13
N LYS A 10 5.27 5.76 6.23
CA LYS A 10 6.42 6.64 6.51
C LYS A 10 6.10 7.65 7.61
N GLN A 11 4.94 8.30 7.57
CA GLN A 11 4.52 9.26 8.59
C GLN A 11 4.31 8.59 9.95
N MET A 12 3.67 7.41 9.97
CA MET A 12 3.48 6.57 11.14
C MET A 12 4.84 6.14 11.74
N SER A 13 5.81 5.76 10.91
CA SER A 13 7.17 5.46 11.38
C SER A 13 7.83 6.67 12.03
N ALA A 14 7.70 7.85 11.43
CA ALA A 14 8.21 9.10 11.99
C ALA A 14 7.54 9.45 13.33
N TRP A 15 6.22 9.25 13.42
CA TRP A 15 5.46 9.40 14.66
C TRP A 15 5.98 8.44 15.74
N CYS A 16 6.18 7.16 15.42
CA CYS A 16 6.74 6.18 16.35
C CYS A 16 8.13 6.60 16.86
N SER A 17 9.02 7.08 16.00
CA SER A 17 10.35 7.58 16.42
C SER A 17 10.24 8.83 17.30
N TYR A 18 9.32 9.75 16.99
CA TYR A 18 9.08 10.93 17.84
C TYR A 18 8.65 10.54 19.27
N HIS A 19 7.84 9.48 19.39
CA HIS A 19 7.40 8.93 20.67
C HIS A 19 8.35 7.86 21.26
N SER A 20 9.58 7.72 20.74
CA SER A 20 10.59 6.76 21.20
C SER A 20 10.19 5.26 21.07
N PHE A 21 9.24 4.94 20.20
CA PHE A 21 8.84 3.57 19.85
C PHE A 21 9.69 3.01 18.70
N GLU A 22 11.01 2.90 18.91
CA GLU A 22 11.97 2.57 17.83
C GLU A 22 11.73 1.22 17.15
N GLY A 23 11.26 0.20 17.90
CA GLY A 23 10.91 -1.10 17.31
C GLY A 23 9.75 -1.02 16.32
N ALA A 24 8.69 -0.28 16.69
CA ALA A 24 7.54 -0.05 15.81
C ALA A 24 7.93 0.86 14.63
N ALA A 25 8.75 1.88 14.87
CA ALA A 25 9.27 2.74 13.82
C ALA A 25 10.04 1.94 12.76
N ALA A 26 10.93 1.03 13.19
CA ALA A 26 11.70 0.16 12.29
C ALA A 26 10.80 -0.83 11.53
N PHE A 27 9.77 -1.38 12.18
CA PHE A 27 8.78 -2.23 11.55
C PHE A 27 8.05 -1.50 10.41
N LEU A 28 7.50 -0.32 10.68
CA LEU A 28 6.76 0.49 9.70
C LEU A 28 7.66 1.00 8.57
N ARG A 29 8.94 1.28 8.86
CA ARG A 29 9.95 1.63 7.85
C ARG A 29 10.18 0.50 6.86
N ARG A 30 10.29 -0.74 7.35
CA ARG A 30 10.41 -1.93 6.50
C ARG A 30 9.16 -2.15 5.66
N HIS A 31 7.99 -2.00 6.30
CA HIS A 31 6.71 -2.11 5.62
C HIS A 31 6.57 -1.11 4.47
N ALA A 32 6.90 0.16 4.71
CA ALA A 32 6.92 1.19 3.67
C ALA A 32 7.86 0.84 2.48
N GLN A 33 8.96 0.14 2.74
CA GLN A 33 9.91 -0.29 1.71
C GLN A 33 9.38 -1.46 0.86
N GLU A 34 8.62 -2.37 1.48
CA GLU A 34 7.90 -3.44 0.77
C GLU A 34 6.85 -2.81 -0.16
N GLU A 35 6.04 -1.87 0.34
CA GLU A 35 5.02 -1.16 -0.44
C GLU A 35 5.59 -0.37 -1.63
N MET A 36 6.75 0.26 -1.48
CA MET A 36 7.46 0.88 -2.62
C MET A 36 7.73 -0.12 -3.74
N THR A 37 8.12 -1.33 -3.39
CA THR A 37 8.47 -2.39 -4.34
C THR A 37 7.21 -2.88 -5.06
N HIS A 38 6.10 -3.02 -4.34
CA HIS A 38 4.79 -3.38 -4.91
C HIS A 38 4.28 -2.31 -5.87
N MET A 39 4.40 -1.03 -5.50
CA MET A 39 4.05 0.09 -6.38
C MET A 39 4.86 0.07 -7.67
N GLN A 40 6.18 -0.09 -7.58
CA GLN A 40 7.05 -0.09 -8.76
C GLN A 40 6.64 -1.20 -9.74
N ARG A 41 6.42 -2.42 -9.25
CA ARG A 41 5.98 -3.56 -10.06
C ARG A 41 4.67 -3.30 -10.80
N LEU A 42 3.72 -2.63 -10.16
CA LEU A 42 2.46 -2.28 -10.82
C LEU A 42 2.66 -1.20 -11.88
N PHE A 43 3.50 -0.20 -11.61
CA PHE A 43 3.82 0.84 -12.57
C PHE A 43 4.48 0.28 -13.82
N ASP A 44 5.44 -0.61 -13.64
CA ASP A 44 6.11 -1.32 -14.72
C ASP A 44 5.09 -2.12 -15.54
N TYR A 45 4.23 -2.90 -14.87
CA TYR A 45 3.16 -3.65 -15.53
C TYR A 45 2.21 -2.78 -16.36
N LEU A 46 1.72 -1.66 -15.80
CA LEU A 46 0.82 -0.75 -16.53
C LEU A 46 1.54 -0.15 -17.75
N THR A 47 2.81 0.22 -17.60
CA THR A 47 3.63 0.75 -18.68
C THR A 47 3.83 -0.30 -19.79
N ASP A 48 4.09 -1.56 -19.43
CA ASP A 48 4.26 -2.67 -20.37
C ASP A 48 2.98 -2.99 -21.16
N THR A 49 1.80 -2.70 -20.59
CA THR A 49 0.51 -2.81 -21.32
C THR A 49 0.25 -1.67 -22.30
N GLY A 50 1.18 -0.71 -22.43
CA GLY A 50 1.04 0.49 -23.25
C GLY A 50 0.19 1.60 -22.60
N SER A 51 -0.17 1.44 -21.32
CA SER A 51 -0.93 2.42 -20.56
C SER A 51 0.02 3.39 -19.84
N LEU A 52 -0.33 4.67 -19.76
CA LEU A 52 0.42 5.64 -18.96
C LEU A 52 -0.14 5.66 -17.52
N PRO A 53 0.60 5.18 -16.50
CA PRO A 53 0.13 5.24 -15.13
C PRO A 53 0.18 6.68 -14.61
N CYS A 54 -0.98 7.24 -14.27
CA CYS A 54 -1.10 8.61 -13.75
C CYS A 54 -1.21 8.63 -12.22
N ILE A 55 -0.42 9.50 -11.59
CA ILE A 55 -0.48 9.78 -10.15
C ILE A 55 -1.35 11.00 -9.94
N ASN A 56 -2.46 10.84 -9.24
CA ASN A 56 -3.32 11.95 -8.84
C ASN A 56 -2.96 12.48 -7.47
N THR A 57 -3.57 13.58 -7.07
CA THR A 57 -3.40 14.16 -5.73
C THR A 57 -3.78 13.14 -4.66
N ILE A 58 -2.94 13.02 -3.65
CA ILE A 58 -3.06 12.05 -2.57
C ILE A 58 -3.53 12.79 -1.33
N SER A 59 -4.55 12.27 -0.65
CA SER A 59 -4.97 12.83 0.64
C SER A 59 -3.82 12.74 1.64
N SER A 60 -3.63 13.80 2.43
CA SER A 60 -2.64 13.79 3.50
C SER A 60 -3.02 12.72 4.54
N PRO A 61 -2.08 11.88 4.99
CA PRO A 61 -2.36 10.92 6.05
C PRO A 61 -2.54 11.62 7.40
N ALA A 62 -3.15 10.89 8.36
CA ALA A 62 -3.27 11.37 9.72
C ALA A 62 -1.88 11.61 10.33
N ALA A 63 -1.67 12.82 10.83
CA ALA A 63 -0.39 13.27 11.38
C ALA A 63 -0.21 12.93 12.87
N GLU A 64 -1.31 12.67 13.58
CA GLU A 64 -1.32 12.39 15.01
C GLU A 64 -2.19 11.17 15.31
N TYR A 65 -1.75 10.40 16.32
CA TYR A 65 -2.42 9.22 16.84
C TYR A 65 -2.42 9.35 18.37
N ALA A 66 -3.49 8.93 19.05
CA ALA A 66 -3.56 9.00 20.50
C ALA A 66 -2.70 7.93 21.18
N SER A 67 -2.42 6.82 20.50
CA SER A 67 -1.61 5.72 21.01
C SER A 67 -0.99 4.87 19.90
N LEU A 68 -0.02 4.04 20.28
CA LEU A 68 0.57 3.04 19.38
C LEU A 68 -0.46 2.01 18.90
N ASP A 69 -1.42 1.65 19.76
CA ASP A 69 -2.52 0.73 19.42
C ASP A 69 -3.41 1.32 18.31
N GLU A 70 -3.79 2.58 18.44
CA GLU A 70 -4.60 3.28 17.44
C GLU A 70 -3.87 3.37 16.09
N LEU A 71 -2.57 3.66 16.11
CA LEU A 71 -1.73 3.69 14.92
C LEU A 71 -1.74 2.33 14.20
N PHE A 72 -1.57 1.23 14.93
CA PHE A 72 -1.58 -0.11 14.33
C PHE A 72 -2.96 -0.52 13.85
N ARG A 73 -4.03 -0.12 14.54
CA ARG A 73 -5.40 -0.32 14.06
C ARG A 73 -5.65 0.42 12.75
N ALA A 74 -5.23 1.68 12.66
CA ALA A 74 -5.32 2.45 11.42
C ALA A 74 -4.48 1.84 10.28
N THR A 75 -3.31 1.29 10.61
CA THR A 75 -2.48 0.55 9.65
C THR A 75 -3.22 -0.70 9.14
N TYR A 76 -3.82 -1.48 10.04
CA TYR A 76 -4.54 -2.70 9.72
C TYR A 76 -5.80 -2.46 8.87
N GLU A 77 -6.59 -1.44 9.20
CA GLU A 77 -7.78 -1.06 8.43
C GLU A 77 -7.41 -0.67 6.99
N HIS A 78 -6.29 0.05 6.81
CA HIS A 78 -5.77 0.34 5.49
C HIS A 78 -5.36 -0.92 4.73
N GLU A 79 -4.63 -1.85 5.35
CA GLU A 79 -4.25 -3.12 4.71
C GLU A 79 -5.47 -3.90 4.22
N GLN A 80 -6.51 -4.03 5.05
CA GLN A 80 -7.75 -4.69 4.65
C GLN A 80 -8.39 -4.04 3.41
N LEU A 81 -8.44 -2.70 3.37
CA LEU A 81 -8.97 -1.97 2.23
C LEU A 81 -8.15 -2.23 0.95
N ILE A 82 -6.82 -2.29 1.06
CA ILE A 82 -5.95 -2.57 -0.09
C ILE A 82 -6.14 -3.99 -0.60
N THR A 83 -6.18 -4.99 0.29
CA THR A 83 -6.48 -6.37 -0.07
C THR A 83 -7.82 -6.47 -0.79
N GLN A 84 -8.86 -5.79 -0.30
CA GLN A 84 -10.16 -5.73 -0.98
C GLN A 84 -10.04 -5.15 -2.39
N LYS A 85 -9.35 -4.01 -2.55
CA LYS A 85 -9.19 -3.34 -3.85
C LYS A 85 -8.41 -4.19 -4.86
N ILE A 86 -7.41 -4.96 -4.39
CA ILE A 86 -6.65 -5.88 -5.24
C ILE A 86 -7.51 -7.05 -5.67
N ASN A 87 -8.34 -7.61 -4.77
CA ASN A 87 -9.28 -8.67 -5.12
C ASN A 87 -10.33 -8.18 -6.14
N GLU A 88 -10.85 -6.96 -5.97
CA GLU A 88 -11.75 -6.32 -6.94
C GLU A 88 -11.08 -6.19 -8.32
N LEU A 89 -9.81 -5.73 -8.36
CA LEU A 89 -9.04 -5.60 -9.59
C LEU A 89 -8.78 -6.96 -10.25
N ALA A 90 -8.40 -7.97 -9.47
CA ALA A 90 -8.18 -9.33 -9.95
C ALA A 90 -9.45 -9.92 -10.57
N HIS A 91 -10.59 -9.74 -9.89
CA HIS A 91 -11.88 -10.20 -10.39
C HIS A 91 -12.30 -9.51 -11.69
N ALA A 92 -12.07 -8.20 -11.80
CA ALA A 92 -12.32 -7.44 -13.01
C ALA A 92 -11.43 -7.88 -14.18
N ALA A 93 -10.14 -8.15 -13.93
CA ALA A 93 -9.20 -8.68 -14.92
C ALA A 93 -9.59 -10.07 -15.42
N MET A 94 -10.07 -10.96 -14.54
CA MET A 94 -10.53 -12.30 -14.92
C MET A 94 -11.83 -12.28 -15.74
N THR A 95 -12.70 -11.28 -15.51
CA THR A 95 -13.99 -11.16 -16.21
C THR A 95 -13.84 -10.60 -17.63
N ASN A 96 -12.85 -9.73 -17.87
CA ASN A 96 -12.47 -9.28 -19.21
C ASN A 96 -11.56 -10.34 -19.87
N GLN A 97 -12.14 -11.20 -20.71
CA GLN A 97 -11.59 -12.44 -21.31
C GLN A 97 -10.28 -12.35 -22.15
N GLY A 98 -9.37 -11.43 -21.88
CA GLY A 98 -8.06 -11.31 -22.57
C GLY A 98 -6.84 -11.60 -21.69
N LEU A 99 -7.02 -11.98 -20.43
CA LEU A 99 -5.97 -11.93 -19.41
C LEU A 99 -5.82 -13.26 -18.63
N SER A 100 -6.01 -14.39 -19.31
CA SER A 100 -5.94 -15.74 -18.72
C SER A 100 -4.58 -16.11 -18.12
N ASP A 101 -3.52 -15.37 -18.45
CA ASP A 101 -2.16 -15.57 -17.92
C ASP A 101 -1.81 -14.61 -16.78
N ILE A 102 -2.76 -13.81 -16.27
CA ILE A 102 -2.53 -12.97 -15.09
C ILE A 102 -2.50 -13.86 -13.85
N GLN A 103 -1.32 -14.43 -13.63
CA GLN A 103 -0.81 -14.57 -12.28
C GLN A 103 -0.49 -13.15 -11.82
N LEU A 104 -1.50 -12.41 -11.38
CA LEU A 104 -1.29 -11.25 -10.52
C LEU A 104 -0.37 -11.83 -9.45
N PRO A 105 0.91 -11.41 -9.38
CA PRO A 105 1.76 -11.87 -8.29
C PRO A 105 0.94 -11.61 -7.05
N ALA A 106 0.99 -12.49 -6.05
CA ALA A 106 0.36 -12.25 -4.75
C ALA A 106 0.96 -10.95 -4.17
N MET A 107 0.49 -9.80 -4.66
CA MET A 107 1.28 -8.57 -4.66
C MET A 107 0.99 -7.78 -3.41
N VAL A 108 -0.08 -8.12 -2.69
CA VAL A 108 -0.31 -7.71 -1.32
C VAL A 108 -1.21 -8.77 -0.67
N CYS A 109 -0.60 -9.80 -0.08
CA CYS A 109 -1.19 -10.58 0.99
C CYS A 109 -0.04 -11.11 1.86
N ARG A 110 0.27 -10.39 2.92
CA ARG A 110 0.59 -11.04 4.19
C ARG A 110 -0.69 -11.19 4.97
#